data_AF-A0A329KMC5-F1
#
_entry.id   AF-A0A329KMC5-F1
#
_cell.length_a   1.000
_cell.length_b   1.000
_cell.length_c   1.000
_cell.angle_alpha   90.00
_cell.angle_beta   90.00
_cell.angle_gamma   90.00
#
_symmetry.space_group_name_H-M   'P 1'
#
loop_
_entity.id
_entity.type
_entity.pdbx_description
1 polymer ?
#
loop_
_entity_poly.entity_id
_entity_poly.type
_entity_poly.pdbx_seq_one_letter_code
_entity_poly.pdbx_strand_id
1 'polypeptide(L)'
;MTTHSTDGRADATRQQILRAASHQFARRPYHDVGLDDILAEAELTKGAMYFHFKSKHALAVAIIDSQTEAGAVAVQELMTRGLSGLETLIDFSYLIAIKDIKTDAVRSGLNLMESVGLSDGLQARLFDQWIKALARVAEQAKAEGDINDECDPQDIGRLMVSLHMGLRKTSDLDDPERFLRDLEKCWSLLLTGILQADRTEYFRQFLRRRAALAITASSADADEQ
;
A
#
# COMPACT_ATOMS: atom_id res chain seq x y z
N MET A 1 20.82 -32.72 21.73
CA MET A 1 20.92 -32.64 20.25
C MET A 1 19.85 -31.65 19.80
N THR A 2 20.27 -30.45 19.45
CA THR A 2 19.44 -29.24 19.26
C THR A 2 18.91 -29.16 17.82
N THR A 3 17.62 -29.45 17.63
CA THR A 3 16.89 -29.36 16.34
C THR A 3 16.48 -27.94 15.96
N HIS A 4 17.29 -26.92 16.28
CA HIS A 4 16.93 -25.50 16.10
C HIS A 4 17.66 -24.75 14.96
N SER A 5 18.51 -25.41 14.14
CA SER A 5 19.33 -24.69 13.14
C SER A 5 18.84 -24.73 11.69
N THR A 6 17.93 -25.65 11.33
CA THR A 6 17.52 -25.84 9.92
C THR A 6 16.36 -24.93 9.54
N ASP A 7 15.41 -24.75 10.46
CA ASP A 7 14.18 -23.96 10.24
C ASP A 7 14.48 -22.46 10.11
N GLY A 8 15.29 -21.93 11.03
CA GLY A 8 15.71 -20.52 10.98
C GLY A 8 16.57 -20.16 9.76
N ARG A 9 17.33 -21.13 9.22
CA ARG A 9 18.10 -20.92 7.98
C ARG A 9 17.20 -20.93 6.74
N ALA A 10 16.23 -21.85 6.69
CA ALA A 10 15.24 -21.91 5.62
C ALA A 10 14.40 -20.61 5.57
N ASP A 11 13.97 -20.09 6.72
CA ASP A 11 13.23 -18.83 6.78
C ASP A 11 14.08 -17.62 6.37
N ALA A 12 15.35 -17.57 6.77
CA ALA A 12 16.26 -16.51 6.37
C ALA A 12 16.48 -16.50 4.84
N THR A 13 16.69 -17.66 4.22
CA THR A 13 16.82 -17.78 2.76
C THR A 13 15.53 -17.39 2.05
N ARG A 14 14.36 -17.80 2.56
CA ARG A 14 13.06 -17.40 2.00
C ARG A 14 12.90 -15.88 2.01
N GLN A 15 13.23 -15.22 3.11
CA GLN A 15 13.15 -13.76 3.23
C GLN A 15 14.15 -13.05 2.32
N GLN A 16 15.36 -13.60 2.16
CA GLN A 16 16.37 -13.05 1.23
C GLN A 16 15.88 -13.04 -0.21
N ILE A 17 15.23 -14.13 -0.67
CA ILE A 17 14.61 -14.21 -1.99
C ILE A 17 13.48 -13.16 -2.12
N LEU A 18 12.60 -13.05 -1.12
CA LEU A 18 11.50 -12.08 -1.15
C LEU A 18 12.00 -10.63 -1.21
N ARG A 19 13.06 -10.30 -0.47
CA ARG A 19 13.66 -8.96 -0.50
C ARG A 19 14.24 -8.62 -1.87
N ALA A 20 15.09 -9.49 -2.43
CA ALA A 20 15.67 -9.28 -3.75
C ALA A 20 14.61 -9.16 -4.84
N ALA A 21 13.59 -10.02 -4.79
CA ALA A 21 12.48 -9.94 -5.74
C ALA A 21 11.67 -8.65 -5.58
N SER A 22 11.39 -8.22 -4.35
CA SER A 22 10.70 -6.96 -4.08
C SER A 22 11.50 -5.77 -4.62
N HIS A 23 12.82 -5.76 -4.43
CA HIS A 23 13.69 -4.71 -4.96
C HIS A 23 13.60 -4.60 -6.49
N GLN A 24 13.63 -5.74 -7.18
CA GLN A 24 13.53 -5.81 -8.64
C GLN A 24 12.15 -5.40 -9.16
N PHE A 25 11.07 -5.94 -8.58
CA PHE A 25 9.70 -5.67 -9.01
C PHE A 25 9.19 -4.26 -8.62
N ALA A 26 9.84 -3.59 -7.67
CA ALA A 26 9.54 -2.19 -7.35
C ALA A 26 9.94 -1.25 -8.49
N ARG A 27 10.98 -1.61 -9.26
CA ARG A 27 11.61 -0.76 -10.28
C ARG A 27 11.31 -1.17 -11.72
N ARG A 28 11.02 -2.45 -11.96
CA ARG A 28 10.84 -3.01 -13.31
C ARG A 28 9.51 -3.77 -13.41
N PRO A 29 8.82 -3.71 -14.57
CA PRO A 29 7.63 -4.51 -14.82
C PRO A 29 7.89 -6.01 -14.63
N TYR A 30 6.88 -6.76 -14.16
CA TYR A 30 6.99 -8.19 -13.88
C TYR A 30 7.61 -9.02 -15.02
N HIS A 31 7.28 -8.69 -16.28
CA HIS A 31 7.75 -9.41 -17.45
C HIS A 31 9.22 -9.15 -17.78
N ASP A 32 9.76 -8.00 -17.38
CA ASP A 32 11.15 -7.60 -17.64
C ASP A 32 12.15 -8.11 -16.59
N VAL A 33 11.65 -8.57 -15.44
CA VAL A 33 12.51 -9.13 -14.38
C VAL A 33 12.76 -10.61 -14.63
N GLY A 34 14.02 -10.98 -14.87
CA GLY A 34 14.45 -12.37 -14.99
C GLY A 34 14.56 -13.06 -13.63
N LEU A 35 14.37 -14.38 -13.60
CA LEU A 35 14.66 -15.17 -12.38
C LEU A 35 16.15 -15.10 -12.03
N ASP A 36 17.02 -15.04 -13.04
CA ASP A 36 18.47 -14.91 -12.87
C ASP A 36 18.87 -13.57 -12.25
N ASP A 37 18.16 -12.48 -12.58
CA ASP A 37 18.39 -11.17 -11.95
C ASP A 37 18.13 -11.22 -10.43
N ILE A 38 16.99 -11.81 -10.04
CA ILE A 38 16.59 -11.96 -8.64
C ILE A 38 17.61 -12.82 -7.88
N LEU A 39 18.06 -13.91 -8.50
CA LEU A 39 19.01 -14.83 -7.89
C LEU A 39 20.41 -14.24 -7.74
N ALA A 40 20.85 -13.47 -8.73
CA ALA A 40 22.12 -12.76 -8.68
C ALA A 40 22.12 -11.74 -7.52
N GLU A 41 21.06 -10.95 -7.39
CA GLU A 41 20.93 -10.00 -6.27
C GLU A 41 20.79 -10.70 -4.91
N ALA A 42 20.06 -11.81 -4.86
CA ALA A 42 19.93 -12.59 -3.64
C ALA A 42 21.20 -13.36 -3.27
N GLU A 43 22.23 -13.42 -4.13
CA GLU A 43 23.41 -14.28 -3.98
C GLU A 43 23.05 -15.76 -3.76
N LEU A 44 21.99 -16.23 -4.44
CA LEU A 44 21.44 -17.57 -4.28
C LEU A 44 21.40 -18.34 -5.61
N THR A 45 21.31 -19.67 -5.51
CA THR A 45 21.20 -20.54 -6.68
C THR A 45 19.74 -20.78 -7.07
N LYS A 46 19.51 -21.21 -8.32
CA LYS A 46 18.19 -21.70 -8.78
C LYS A 46 17.63 -22.80 -7.87
N GLY A 47 18.49 -23.70 -7.38
CA GLY A 47 18.07 -24.77 -6.46
C GLY A 47 17.49 -24.24 -5.15
N ALA A 48 18.12 -23.22 -4.54
CA ALA A 48 17.62 -22.57 -3.34
C ALA A 48 16.27 -21.88 -3.60
N MET A 49 16.10 -21.25 -4.76
CA MET A 49 14.83 -20.63 -5.15
C MET A 49 13.70 -21.66 -5.32
N TYR A 50 13.93 -22.73 -6.09
CA TYR A 50 12.91 -23.76 -6.31
C TYR A 50 12.53 -24.56 -5.06
N PHE A 51 13.40 -24.58 -4.04
CA PHE A 51 13.06 -25.13 -2.73
C PHE A 51 11.96 -24.31 -2.02
N HIS A 52 11.96 -22.97 -2.18
CA HIS A 52 10.99 -22.08 -1.52
C HIS A 52 9.80 -21.69 -2.41
N PHE A 53 10.02 -21.52 -3.72
CA PHE A 53 9.02 -21.02 -4.65
C PHE A 53 9.07 -21.79 -5.97
N LYS A 54 7.94 -22.37 -6.36
CA LYS A 54 7.84 -23.23 -7.56
C LYS A 54 8.07 -22.47 -8.88
N SER A 55 7.91 -21.15 -8.89
CA SER A 55 8.07 -20.30 -10.06
C SER A 55 8.23 -18.82 -9.70
N LYS A 56 8.64 -17.98 -10.66
CA LYS A 56 8.60 -16.51 -10.53
C LYS A 56 7.18 -16.01 -10.23
N HIS A 57 6.16 -16.66 -10.79
CA HIS A 57 4.75 -16.37 -10.50
C HIS A 57 4.39 -16.66 -9.04
N ALA A 58 4.78 -17.84 -8.52
CA ALA A 58 4.52 -18.20 -7.12
C ALA A 58 5.21 -17.23 -6.15
N LEU A 59 6.40 -16.74 -6.50
CA LEU A 59 7.10 -15.69 -5.74
C LEU A 59 6.35 -14.36 -5.77
N ALA A 60 5.88 -13.93 -6.94
CA ALA A 60 5.09 -12.71 -7.08
C ALA A 60 3.79 -12.76 -6.26
N VAL A 61 3.06 -13.88 -6.33
CA VAL A 61 1.84 -14.09 -5.53
C VAL A 61 2.15 -14.03 -4.02
N ALA A 62 3.25 -14.64 -3.58
CA ALA A 62 3.65 -14.59 -2.17
C ALA A 62 3.96 -13.15 -1.68
N ILE A 63 4.55 -12.31 -2.54
CA ILE A 63 4.76 -10.89 -2.24
C ILE A 63 3.41 -10.17 -2.13
N ILE A 64 2.50 -10.37 -3.09
CA ILE A 64 1.17 -9.75 -3.09
C ILE A 64 0.39 -10.11 -1.81
N ASP A 65 0.36 -11.39 -1.43
CA ASP A 65 -0.35 -11.85 -0.24
C ASP A 65 0.24 -11.23 1.05
N SER A 66 1.57 -11.21 1.18
CA SER A 66 2.27 -10.59 2.31
C SER A 66 1.93 -9.10 2.45
N GLN A 67 1.89 -8.37 1.33
CA GLN A 67 1.58 -6.94 1.34
C GLN A 67 0.10 -6.66 1.63
N THR A 68 -0.79 -7.54 1.18
CA THR A 68 -2.22 -7.45 1.48
C THR A 68 -2.47 -7.60 2.98
N GLU A 69 -1.85 -8.59 3.61
CA GLU A 69 -1.96 -8.84 5.05
C GLU A 69 -1.40 -7.65 5.85
N ALA A 70 -0.20 -7.16 5.49
CA ALA A 70 0.40 -6.00 6.13
C ALA A 70 -0.46 -4.73 6.01
N GLY A 71 -1.12 -4.54 4.86
CA GLY A 71 -2.07 -3.44 4.65
C GLY A 71 -3.29 -3.53 5.55
N ALA A 72 -3.88 -4.73 5.68
CA ALA A 72 -5.03 -4.95 6.56
C ALA A 72 -4.68 -4.69 8.04
N VAL A 73 -3.51 -5.13 8.50
CA VAL A 73 -3.00 -4.85 9.84
C VAL A 73 -2.82 -3.35 10.06
N ALA A 74 -2.23 -2.63 9.10
CA ALA A 74 -2.03 -1.18 9.21
C ALA A 74 -3.36 -0.41 9.34
N VAL A 75 -4.42 -0.81 8.64
CA VAL A 75 -5.76 -0.22 8.81
C VAL A 75 -6.26 -0.45 10.24
N GLN A 76 -6.16 -1.67 10.76
CA GLN A 76 -6.59 -1.99 12.13
C GLN A 76 -5.79 -1.21 13.17
N GLU A 77 -4.48 -1.10 13.01
CA GLU A 77 -3.64 -0.31 13.91
C GLU A 77 -4.07 1.15 13.95
N LEU A 78 -4.33 1.78 12.80
CA LEU A 78 -4.79 3.17 12.76
C LEU A 78 -6.13 3.37 13.48
N MET A 79 -7.06 2.41 13.35
CA MET A 79 -8.34 2.44 14.07
C MET A 79 -8.18 2.42 15.60
N THR A 80 -7.06 1.89 16.12
CA THR A 80 -6.81 1.86 17.57
C THR A 80 -6.22 3.16 18.12
N ARG A 81 -5.86 4.12 17.26
CA ARG A 81 -5.21 5.39 17.65
C ARG A 81 -6.18 6.47 18.16
N GLY A 82 -7.48 6.17 18.23
CA GLY A 82 -8.51 7.10 18.70
C GLY A 82 -8.80 8.26 17.74
N LEU A 83 -8.42 8.12 16.46
CA LEU A 83 -8.81 9.02 15.39
C LEU A 83 -10.28 8.79 15.02
N SER A 84 -10.94 9.82 14.49
CA SER A 84 -12.22 9.64 13.81
C SER A 84 -12.06 8.76 12.56
N GLY A 85 -13.16 8.21 12.05
CA GLY A 85 -13.13 7.39 10.85
C GLY A 85 -12.58 8.17 9.64
N LEU A 86 -12.97 9.44 9.47
CA LEU A 86 -12.50 10.23 8.34
C LEU A 86 -11.03 10.65 8.50
N GLU A 87 -10.60 10.98 9.72
CA GLU A 87 -9.18 11.18 10.02
C GLU A 87 -8.38 9.92 9.68
N THR A 88 -8.89 8.74 10.04
CA THR A 88 -8.26 7.45 9.75
C THR A 88 -8.12 7.20 8.25
N LEU A 89 -9.14 7.50 7.44
CA LEU A 89 -9.07 7.34 5.98
C LEU A 89 -8.01 8.25 5.36
N ILE A 90 -7.97 9.53 5.78
CA ILE A 90 -6.96 10.49 5.32
C ILE A 90 -5.58 10.01 5.73
N ASP A 91 -5.39 9.65 7.01
CA ASP A 91 -4.12 9.17 7.55
C ASP A 91 -3.62 7.91 6.85
N PHE A 92 -4.50 6.95 6.63
CA PHE A 92 -4.17 5.72 5.92
C PHE A 92 -3.72 6.01 4.49
N SER A 93 -4.37 6.93 3.78
CA SER A 93 -4.00 7.30 2.42
C SER A 93 -2.58 7.88 2.31
N TYR A 94 -2.15 8.68 3.29
CA TYR A 94 -0.78 9.19 3.36
C TYR A 94 0.21 8.12 3.83
N LEU A 95 -0.19 7.26 4.78
CA LEU A 95 0.63 6.14 5.23
C LEU A 95 0.96 5.21 4.07
N ILE A 96 -0.03 4.83 3.27
CA ILE A 96 0.18 3.94 2.11
C ILE A 96 0.99 4.65 1.02
N ALA A 97 0.74 5.94 0.76
CA ALA A 97 1.52 6.72 -0.20
C ALA A 97 3.02 6.76 0.18
N ILE A 98 3.35 7.07 1.43
CA ILE A 98 4.74 7.10 1.91
C ILE A 98 5.37 5.71 1.84
N LYS A 99 4.63 4.67 2.20
CA LYS A 99 5.10 3.29 2.10
C LYS A 99 5.35 2.86 0.64
N ASP A 100 4.48 3.23 -0.29
CA ASP A 100 4.65 2.97 -1.74
C ASP A 100 5.86 3.70 -2.31
N ILE A 101 6.10 4.94 -1.87
CA ILE A 101 7.28 5.72 -2.26
C ILE A 101 8.57 5.09 -1.72
N LYS A 102 8.62 4.74 -0.43
CA LYS A 102 9.88 4.42 0.26
C LYS A 102 10.20 2.94 0.41
N THR A 103 9.20 2.07 0.33
CA THR A 103 9.36 0.65 0.69
C THR A 103 9.21 -0.23 -0.54
N ASP A 104 10.31 -0.80 -1.01
CA ASP A 104 10.32 -1.73 -2.16
C ASP A 104 9.30 -2.86 -2.04
N ALA A 105 9.11 -3.41 -0.83
CA ALA A 105 8.10 -4.45 -0.59
C ALA A 105 6.68 -3.97 -0.91
N VAL A 106 6.33 -2.73 -0.55
CA VAL A 106 5.00 -2.16 -0.79
C VAL A 106 4.84 -1.79 -2.27
N ARG A 107 5.83 -1.08 -2.83
CA ARG A 107 5.84 -0.71 -4.24
C ARG A 107 5.75 -1.91 -5.17
N SER A 108 6.53 -2.96 -4.88
CA SER A 108 6.49 -4.21 -5.65
C SER A 108 5.16 -4.94 -5.52
N GLY A 109 4.59 -5.06 -4.31
CA GLY A 109 3.28 -5.68 -4.12
C GLY A 109 2.18 -5.01 -4.96
N LEU A 110 2.17 -3.67 -4.99
CA LEU A 110 1.21 -2.90 -5.80
C LEU A 110 1.47 -3.05 -7.31
N ASN A 111 2.73 -3.00 -7.76
CA ASN A 111 3.09 -3.25 -9.18
C ASN A 111 2.73 -4.67 -9.64
N LEU A 112 2.98 -5.67 -8.81
CA LEU A 112 2.69 -7.07 -9.09
C LEU A 112 1.18 -7.33 -9.13
N MET A 113 0.41 -6.69 -8.25
CA MET A 113 -1.04 -6.79 -8.30
C MET A 113 -1.64 -6.23 -9.60
N GLU A 114 -1.06 -5.17 -10.17
CA GLU A 114 -1.49 -4.60 -11.46
C GLU A 114 -1.14 -5.49 -12.66
N SER A 115 0.00 -6.19 -12.60
CA SER A 115 0.54 -6.97 -13.73
C SER A 115 0.20 -8.46 -13.67
N VAL A 116 0.23 -9.06 -12.49
CA VAL A 116 0.03 -10.50 -12.24
C VAL A 116 -1.37 -10.77 -11.68
N GLY A 117 -1.93 -9.84 -10.91
CA GLY A 117 -3.22 -10.05 -10.24
C GLY A 117 -4.42 -10.25 -11.18
N LEU A 118 -4.30 -9.83 -12.45
CA LEU A 118 -5.33 -9.97 -13.47
C LEU A 118 -5.57 -11.42 -13.92
N SER A 119 -4.52 -12.26 -13.98
CA SER A 119 -4.61 -13.58 -14.61
C SER A 119 -5.40 -14.59 -13.78
N ASP A 120 -5.46 -14.41 -12.46
CA ASP A 120 -5.94 -15.43 -11.52
C ASP A 120 -7.18 -14.97 -10.71
N GLY A 121 -7.81 -13.85 -11.10
CA GLY A 121 -8.89 -13.22 -10.31
C GLY A 121 -8.44 -12.66 -8.94
N LEU A 122 -7.15 -12.75 -8.66
CA LEU A 122 -6.49 -12.30 -7.43
C LEU A 122 -6.75 -10.81 -7.20
N GLN A 123 -6.55 -9.98 -8.23
CA GLN A 123 -6.74 -8.53 -8.13
C GLN A 123 -8.17 -8.16 -7.70
N ALA A 124 -9.19 -8.77 -8.31
CA ALA A 124 -10.59 -8.47 -7.97
C ALA A 124 -10.90 -8.82 -6.52
N ARG A 125 -10.40 -9.98 -6.04
CA ARG A 125 -10.54 -10.41 -4.64
C ARG A 125 -9.84 -9.45 -3.68
N LEU A 126 -8.63 -9.01 -3.99
CA LEU A 126 -7.85 -8.11 -3.13
C LEU A 126 -8.46 -6.71 -3.07
N PHE A 127 -8.86 -6.16 -4.21
CA PHE A 127 -9.60 -4.89 -4.23
C PHE A 127 -10.90 -4.98 -3.45
N ASP A 128 -11.68 -6.05 -3.59
CA ASP A 128 -12.90 -6.23 -2.78
C ASP A 128 -12.59 -6.28 -1.27
N GLN A 129 -11.51 -6.95 -0.86
CA GLN A 129 -11.06 -6.98 0.54
C GLN A 129 -10.67 -5.59 1.06
N TRP A 130 -9.89 -4.81 0.31
CA TRP A 130 -9.51 -3.46 0.71
C TRP A 130 -10.68 -2.49 0.72
N ILE A 131 -11.56 -2.56 -0.28
CA ILE A 131 -12.78 -1.75 -0.34
C ILE A 131 -13.62 -2.02 0.91
N LYS A 132 -13.84 -3.29 1.26
CA LYS A 132 -14.59 -3.66 2.48
C LYS A 132 -13.92 -3.19 3.76
N ALA A 133 -12.58 -3.27 3.84
CA ALA A 133 -11.84 -2.80 5.00
C ALA A 133 -11.99 -1.27 5.19
N LEU A 134 -11.86 -0.50 4.11
CA LEU A 134 -12.00 0.96 4.13
C LEU A 134 -13.46 1.41 4.29
N ALA A 135 -14.41 0.66 3.75
CA ALA A 135 -15.84 0.92 3.94
C ALA A 135 -16.26 0.84 5.41
N ARG A 136 -15.68 -0.08 6.20
CA ARG A 136 -15.92 -0.13 7.66
C ARG A 136 -15.42 1.13 8.37
N VAL A 137 -14.32 1.70 7.91
CA VAL A 137 -13.79 2.97 8.46
C VAL A 137 -14.69 4.14 8.03
N ALA A 138 -15.19 4.13 6.80
CA ALA A 138 -16.15 5.12 6.33
C ALA A 138 -17.51 5.02 7.06
N GLU A 139 -17.94 3.83 7.46
CA GLU A 139 -19.14 3.63 8.27
C GLU A 139 -18.99 4.27 9.66
N GLN A 140 -17.81 4.14 10.28
CA GLN A 140 -17.49 4.85 11.52
C GLN A 140 -17.53 6.38 11.32
N ALA A 141 -16.91 6.88 10.24
CA ALA A 141 -16.89 8.31 9.92
C ALA A 141 -18.30 8.89 9.70
N LYS A 142 -19.18 8.10 9.09
CA LYS A 142 -20.60 8.44 8.91
C LYS A 142 -21.33 8.47 10.25
N ALA A 143 -21.14 7.46 11.10
CA ALA A 143 -21.74 7.41 12.44
C ALA A 143 -21.29 8.56 13.36
N GLU A 144 -20.07 9.08 13.17
CA GLU A 144 -19.52 10.25 13.87
C GLU A 144 -20.04 11.60 13.32
N GLY A 145 -20.79 11.56 12.22
CA GLY A 145 -21.30 12.76 11.55
C GLY A 145 -20.22 13.57 10.83
N ASP A 146 -19.14 12.92 10.40
CA ASP A 146 -18.10 13.56 9.59
C ASP A 146 -18.46 13.54 8.09
N ILE A 147 -19.13 12.48 7.65
CA ILE A 147 -19.55 12.24 6.26
C ILE A 147 -21.06 12.47 6.12
N ASN A 148 -21.49 12.97 4.95
CA ASN A 148 -22.88 13.16 4.59
C ASN A 148 -23.67 11.84 4.64
N ASP A 149 -24.88 11.88 5.21
CA ASP A 149 -25.77 10.73 5.36
C ASP A 149 -26.18 10.06 4.04
N GLU A 150 -26.11 10.80 2.92
CA GLU A 150 -26.40 10.27 1.59
C GLU A 150 -25.25 9.43 1.01
N CYS A 151 -24.03 9.53 1.55
CA CYS A 151 -22.90 8.75 1.06
C CYS A 151 -22.97 7.29 1.54
N ASP A 152 -22.82 6.35 0.60
CA ASP A 152 -22.65 4.92 0.92
C ASP A 152 -21.18 4.66 1.34
N PRO A 153 -20.92 4.12 2.55
CA PRO A 153 -19.58 3.75 2.99
C PRO A 153 -18.83 2.83 2.01
N GLN A 154 -19.53 1.94 1.31
CA GLN A 154 -18.94 1.04 0.32
C GLN A 154 -18.39 1.82 -0.88
N ASP A 155 -19.08 2.87 -1.32
CA ASP A 155 -18.64 3.75 -2.39
C ASP A 155 -17.45 4.61 -1.96
N ILE A 156 -17.44 5.07 -0.70
CA ILE A 156 -16.26 5.75 -0.13
C ILE A 156 -15.04 4.82 -0.13
N GLY A 157 -15.20 3.57 0.33
CA GLY A 157 -14.13 2.57 0.28
C GLY A 157 -13.62 2.32 -1.14
N ARG A 158 -14.53 2.24 -2.13
CA ARG A 158 -14.19 2.11 -3.55
C ARG A 158 -13.45 3.32 -4.09
N LEU A 159 -13.90 4.53 -3.76
CA LEU A 159 -13.25 5.78 -4.16
C LEU A 159 -11.84 5.86 -3.59
N MET A 160 -11.62 5.44 -2.33
CA MET A 160 -10.29 5.45 -1.73
C MET A 160 -9.29 4.56 -2.46
N VAL A 161 -9.68 3.31 -2.78
CA VAL A 161 -8.84 2.41 -3.57
C VAL A 161 -8.61 2.97 -4.97
N SER A 162 -9.67 3.46 -5.62
CA SER A 162 -9.60 4.00 -6.99
C SER A 162 -8.70 5.23 -7.08
N LEU A 163 -8.78 6.13 -6.10
CA LEU A 163 -7.94 7.32 -6.01
C LEU A 163 -6.46 6.94 -5.91
N HIS A 164 -6.11 6.00 -5.02
CA HIS A 164 -4.71 5.61 -4.85
C HIS A 164 -4.17 4.94 -6.12
N MET A 165 -4.88 3.95 -6.67
CA MET A 165 -4.47 3.28 -7.92
C MET A 165 -4.39 4.25 -9.11
N GLY A 166 -5.36 5.18 -9.20
CA GLY A 166 -5.38 6.21 -10.23
C GLY A 166 -4.18 7.15 -10.13
N LEU A 167 -3.89 7.65 -8.92
CA LEU A 167 -2.74 8.54 -8.69
C LEU A 167 -1.41 7.88 -9.02
N ARG A 168 -1.23 6.58 -8.74
CA ARG A 168 -0.02 5.83 -9.16
C ARG A 168 0.19 5.84 -10.68
N LYS A 169 -0.88 6.04 -11.47
CA LYS A 169 -0.81 6.09 -12.94
C LYS A 169 -0.77 7.50 -13.50
N THR A 170 -1.36 8.48 -12.81
CA THR A 170 -1.50 9.86 -13.31
C THR A 170 -0.57 10.86 -12.64
N SER A 171 0.09 10.47 -11.56
CA SER A 171 1.16 11.23 -10.89
C SER A 171 2.48 10.46 -11.00
N ASP A 172 3.48 10.83 -10.19
CA ASP A 172 4.84 10.25 -10.26
C ASP A 172 5.34 9.89 -8.86
N LEU A 173 5.54 8.59 -8.60
CA LEU A 173 6.07 8.11 -7.32
C LEU A 173 7.56 8.44 -7.11
N ASP A 174 8.28 8.71 -8.20
CA ASP A 174 9.70 9.11 -8.16
C ASP A 174 9.87 10.63 -7.98
N ASP A 175 8.76 11.37 -7.95
CA ASP A 175 8.64 12.75 -7.44
C ASP A 175 7.68 12.77 -6.22
N PRO A 176 8.17 12.41 -5.01
CA PRO A 176 7.35 12.26 -3.82
C PRO A 176 6.54 13.51 -3.47
N GLU A 177 7.14 14.69 -3.60
CA GLU A 177 6.45 15.94 -3.29
C GLU A 177 5.27 16.14 -4.23
N ARG A 178 5.47 15.96 -5.55
CA ARG A 178 4.38 16.05 -6.53
C ARG A 178 3.27 15.04 -6.24
N PHE A 179 3.62 13.77 -5.98
CA PHE A 179 2.65 12.73 -5.67
C PHE A 179 1.77 13.09 -4.46
N LEU A 180 2.40 13.52 -3.36
CA LEU A 180 1.71 13.87 -2.12
C LEU A 180 0.85 15.13 -2.26
N ARG A 181 1.28 16.10 -3.06
CA ARG A 181 0.46 17.28 -3.41
C ARG A 181 -0.72 16.92 -4.29
N ASP A 182 -0.56 16.00 -5.23
CA ASP A 182 -1.68 15.53 -6.06
C ASP A 182 -2.69 14.72 -5.24
N LEU A 183 -2.23 13.94 -4.26
CA LEU A 183 -3.07 13.29 -3.26
C LEU A 183 -3.86 14.32 -2.42
N GLU A 184 -3.21 15.38 -1.94
CA GLU A 184 -3.88 16.47 -1.21
C GLU A 184 -4.98 17.14 -2.04
N LYS A 185 -4.73 17.42 -3.33
CA LYS A 185 -5.73 17.99 -4.24
C LYS A 185 -6.91 17.06 -4.44
N CYS A 186 -6.67 15.76 -4.65
CA CYS A 186 -7.74 14.78 -4.82
C CYS A 186 -8.61 14.70 -3.57
N TRP A 187 -8.00 14.67 -2.38
CA TRP A 187 -8.74 14.74 -1.13
C TRP A 187 -9.52 16.04 -0.97
N SER A 188 -8.94 17.19 -1.33
CA SER A 188 -9.66 18.48 -1.26
C SER A 188 -10.94 18.49 -2.11
N LEU A 189 -10.90 17.87 -3.29
CA LEU A 189 -12.07 17.70 -4.15
C LEU A 189 -13.07 16.72 -3.54
N LEU A 190 -12.62 15.56 -3.04
CA LEU A 190 -13.48 14.57 -2.39
C LEU A 190 -14.19 15.13 -1.15
N LEU A 191 -13.46 15.81 -0.27
CA LEU A 191 -14.02 16.42 0.95
C LEU A 191 -15.12 17.43 0.64
N THR A 192 -15.07 18.09 -0.52
CA THR A 192 -16.14 19.02 -0.94
C THR A 192 -17.45 18.29 -1.23
N GLY A 193 -17.39 17.03 -1.66
CA GLY A 193 -18.58 16.22 -2.00
C GLY A 193 -19.09 15.34 -0.85
N ILE A 194 -18.25 14.96 0.11
CA ILE A 194 -18.60 13.94 1.11
C ILE A 194 -18.82 14.49 2.53
N LEU A 195 -18.36 15.71 2.85
CA LEU A 195 -18.41 16.22 4.22
C LEU A 195 -19.79 16.75 4.63
N GLN A 196 -20.10 16.61 5.92
CA GLN A 196 -21.11 17.45 6.58
C GLN A 196 -20.63 18.92 6.61
N ALA A 197 -21.56 19.87 6.40
CA ALA A 197 -21.22 21.27 6.16
C ALA A 197 -20.40 21.90 7.30
N ASP A 198 -20.74 21.58 8.56
CA ASP A 198 -20.11 22.07 9.77
C ASP A 198 -18.71 21.48 10.03
N ARG A 199 -18.35 20.39 9.36
CA ARG A 199 -17.05 19.71 9.47
C ARG A 199 -16.00 20.20 8.48
N THR A 200 -16.41 21.00 7.48
CA THR A 200 -15.59 21.43 6.34
C THR A 200 -14.25 22.05 6.74
N GLU A 201 -14.27 23.06 7.63
CA GLU A 201 -13.06 23.81 7.97
C GLU A 201 -12.05 22.94 8.73
N TYR A 202 -12.55 22.12 9.65
CA TYR A 202 -11.74 21.20 10.44
C TYR A 202 -10.97 20.21 9.54
N PHE A 203 -11.67 19.49 8.65
CA PHE A 203 -11.03 18.48 7.81
C PHE A 203 -10.12 19.07 6.74
N ARG A 204 -10.39 20.28 6.24
CA ARG A 204 -9.45 21.00 5.37
C ARG A 204 -8.14 21.31 6.10
N GLN A 205 -8.21 21.78 7.34
CA GLN A 205 -7.02 22.02 8.16
C GLN A 205 -6.29 20.72 8.53
N PHE A 206 -7.03 19.66 8.86
CA PHE A 206 -6.46 18.34 9.12
C PHE A 206 -5.71 17.82 7.89
N LEU A 207 -6.35 17.81 6.71
CA LEU A 207 -5.77 17.37 5.46
C LEU A 207 -4.45 18.11 5.14
N ARG A 208 -4.45 19.45 5.23
CA ARG A 208 -3.25 20.26 5.00
C ARG A 208 -2.11 19.91 5.95
N ARG A 209 -2.41 19.70 7.24
CA ARG A 209 -1.41 19.29 8.24
C ARG A 209 -0.83 17.91 7.91
N ARG A 210 -1.68 16.95 7.53
CA ARG A 210 -1.23 15.60 7.16
C ARG A 210 -0.41 15.59 5.87
N ALA A 211 -0.81 16.37 4.87
CA ALA A 211 -0.05 16.57 3.64
C ALA A 211 1.35 17.14 3.93
N ALA A 212 1.42 18.22 4.72
CA ALA A 212 2.70 18.83 5.10
C ALA A 212 3.61 17.86 5.86
N LEU A 213 3.07 17.11 6.83
CA LEU A 213 3.83 16.08 7.56
C LEU A 213 4.35 14.98 6.63
N ALA A 214 3.53 14.51 5.68
CA ALA A 214 3.94 13.49 4.72
C ALA A 214 5.05 14.01 3.78
N ILE A 215 4.93 15.24 3.28
CA ILE A 215 5.95 15.85 2.41
C ILE A 215 7.28 15.97 3.16
N THR A 216 7.29 16.52 4.38
CA THR A 216 8.50 16.61 5.20
C THR A 216 9.09 15.23 5.52
N ALA A 217 8.23 14.25 5.84
CA ALA A 217 8.70 12.89 6.07
C ALA A 217 9.31 12.28 4.81
N SER A 218 8.78 12.59 3.63
CA SER A 218 9.30 12.08 2.35
C SER A 218 10.66 12.65 1.98
N SER A 219 10.92 13.92 2.29
CA SER A 219 12.19 14.61 1.98
C SER A 219 13.33 14.29 2.95
N ALA A 220 13.03 13.96 4.21
CA ALA A 220 14.04 13.75 5.26
C ALA A 220 15.03 12.60 4.97
N ASP A 221 14.71 11.67 4.07
CA ASP A 221 15.61 10.57 3.69
C ASP A 221 16.43 10.87 2.41
N ALA A 222 16.12 11.95 1.69
CA ALA A 222 16.87 12.32 0.48
C ALA A 222 18.22 12.98 0.80
N ASP A 223 18.38 13.52 2.01
CA ASP A 223 19.60 14.19 2.48
C ASP A 223 20.63 13.21 3.10
N GLU A 224 20.33 11.91 3.20
CA GLU A 224 21.23 10.88 3.74
C GLU A 224 21.83 9.92 2.67
N GLN A 225 21.68 10.20 1.38
CA GLN A 225 22.30 9.43 0.28
C GLN A 225 23.49 10.15 -0.38
#